data_AF-A0A7W3VF35-F1
#
_entry.id   AF-A0A7W3VF35-F1
#
_cell.length_a   1.000
_cell.length_b   1.000
_cell.length_c   1.000
_cell.angle_alpha   90.00
_cell.angle_beta   90.00
_cell.angle_gamma   90.00
#
_symmetry.space_group_name_H-M   'P 1'
#
loop_
_entity.id
_entity.type
_entity.pdbx_description
1 polymer ?
#
loop_
_entity_poly.entity_id
_entity_poly.type
_entity_poly.pdbx_seq_one_letter_code
_entity_poly.pdbx_strand_id
1 'polypeptide(L)'
;MARKFYFLIGLLWTCFIVYACLAEASAIPSTSYFNFPNRDKVAHFTFYFVFSLVWFLFKNKKNATRKTKIRTGIVIFTIATFLGGYIEICQYYFTESRSAEWADFIANSLGSAIGILFGLLITTHKKK
;
A
#
# COMPACT_ATOMS: atom_id res chain seq x y z
N MET A 1 -14.81 -17.25 -6.83
CA MET A 1 -14.90 -16.00 -7.62
C MET A 1 -14.22 -14.82 -6.92
N ALA A 2 -14.64 -14.42 -5.71
CA ALA A 2 -14.06 -13.27 -4.98
C ALA A 2 -12.54 -13.30 -4.75
N ARG A 3 -11.92 -14.46 -4.52
CA ARG A 3 -10.46 -14.54 -4.29
C ARG A 3 -9.63 -14.23 -5.54
N LYS A 4 -10.09 -14.65 -6.73
CA LYS A 4 -9.43 -14.30 -8.00
C LYS A 4 -9.55 -12.79 -8.29
N PHE A 5 -10.68 -12.20 -7.90
CA PHE A 5 -10.92 -10.76 -8.01
C PHE A 5 -9.96 -9.95 -7.14
N TYR A 6 -9.81 -10.26 -5.85
CA TYR A 6 -8.83 -9.58 -4.99
C TYR A 6 -7.38 -9.77 -5.46
N PHE A 7 -7.05 -10.95 -6.02
CA PHE A 7 -5.73 -11.18 -6.60
C PHE A 7 -5.46 -10.26 -7.79
N LEU A 8 -6.40 -10.16 -8.72
CA LEU A 8 -6.27 -9.30 -9.91
C LEU A 8 -6.17 -7.83 -9.50
N ILE A 9 -7.01 -7.36 -8.58
CA ILE A 9 -6.93 -5.99 -8.05
C ILE A 9 -5.59 -5.77 -7.37
N GLY A 10 -5.13 -6.69 -6.52
CA GLY A 10 -3.85 -6.57 -5.83
C GLY A 10 -2.69 -6.48 -6.80
N LEU A 11 -2.69 -7.29 -7.86
CA LEU A 11 -1.67 -7.25 -8.91
C LEU A 11 -1.69 -5.91 -9.64
N LEU A 12 -2.85 -5.47 -10.14
CA LEU A 12 -3.00 -4.20 -10.86
C LEU A 12 -2.60 -3.01 -9.98
N TRP A 13 -3.01 -3.02 -8.71
CA TRP A 13 -2.65 -1.97 -7.75
C TRP A 13 -1.15 -1.94 -7.46
N THR A 14 -0.50 -3.11 -7.39
CA THR A 14 0.95 -3.19 -7.19
C THR A 14 1.70 -2.61 -8.38
N CYS A 15 1.30 -2.96 -9.60
CA CYS A 15 1.85 -2.37 -10.82
C CYS A 15 1.61 -0.85 -10.87
N PHE A 16 0.41 -0.41 -10.47
CA PHE A 16 0.07 1.01 -10.38
C PHE A 16 0.97 1.75 -9.39
N ILE A 17 1.24 1.21 -8.20
CA ILE A 17 2.15 1.84 -7.22
C ILE A 17 3.55 2.02 -7.81
N VAL A 18 4.12 0.96 -8.38
CA VAL A 18 5.46 1.01 -8.98
C VAL A 18 5.54 2.08 -10.07
N TYR A 19 4.54 2.10 -10.96
CA TYR A 19 4.47 3.13 -12.00
C TYR A 19 4.27 4.53 -11.42
N ALA A 20 3.31 4.74 -10.51
CA ALA A 20 2.95 6.05 -10.00
C ALA A 20 4.07 6.70 -9.17
N CYS A 21 4.83 5.91 -8.41
CA CYS A 21 5.95 6.41 -7.61
C CYS A 21 7.20 6.70 -8.46
N LEU A 22 7.41 6.00 -9.58
CA LEU A 22 8.57 6.20 -10.46
C LEU A 22 8.30 7.11 -11.66
N ALA A 23 7.03 7.33 -12.01
CA ALA A 23 6.65 8.24 -13.08
C ALA A 23 7.07 9.68 -12.77
N GLU A 24 7.47 10.40 -13.82
CA GLU A 24 7.88 11.79 -13.72
C GLU A 24 6.80 12.66 -13.08
N ALA A 25 7.22 13.58 -12.21
CA ALA A 25 6.30 14.51 -11.55
C ALA A 25 5.55 15.41 -12.55
N SER A 26 6.15 15.68 -13.71
CA SER A 26 5.59 16.46 -14.83
C SER A 26 4.32 15.83 -15.42
N ALA A 27 4.17 14.51 -15.32
CA ALA A 27 3.00 13.78 -15.81
C ALA A 27 1.78 13.92 -14.87
N ILE A 28 1.96 14.46 -13.66
CA ILE A 28 0.89 14.68 -12.71
C ILE A 28 0.30 16.08 -12.93
N PRO A 29 -0.97 16.21 -13.34
CA PRO A 29 -1.58 17.51 -13.54
C PRO A 29 -1.50 18.36 -12.28
N SER A 30 -0.90 19.54 -12.40
CA SER A 30 -0.83 20.57 -11.35
C SER A 30 -2.18 21.28 -11.21
N THR A 31 -3.23 20.53 -10.85
CA THR A 31 -4.55 21.12 -10.61
C THR A 31 -4.53 21.89 -9.28
N SER A 32 -4.84 23.19 -9.34
CA SER A 32 -4.84 24.12 -8.19
C SER A 32 -5.66 23.64 -6.97
N TYR A 33 -6.72 22.84 -7.18
CA TYR A 33 -7.57 22.31 -6.11
C TYR A 33 -6.90 21.28 -5.19
N PHE A 34 -5.78 20.68 -5.61
CA PHE A 34 -5.05 19.65 -4.87
C PHE A 34 -3.63 20.06 -4.48
N ASN A 35 -3.31 21.36 -4.49
CA ASN A 35 -2.04 21.89 -4.01
C ASN A 35 -2.09 22.14 -2.49
N PHE A 36 -2.10 21.06 -1.70
CA PHE A 36 -1.86 21.14 -0.27
C PHE A 36 -0.47 20.57 0.07
N PRO A 37 0.21 21.08 1.12
CA PRO A 37 1.53 20.59 1.50
C PRO A 37 1.47 19.10 1.84
N ASN A 38 2.53 18.35 1.47
CA ASN A 38 2.64 16.91 1.73
C ASN A 38 1.63 16.00 1.00
N ARG A 39 1.08 16.43 -0.15
CA ARG A 39 0.21 15.60 -1.00
C ARG A 39 0.81 14.23 -1.31
N ASP A 40 2.11 14.18 -1.60
CA ASP A 40 2.81 12.94 -1.96
C ASP A 40 2.77 11.92 -0.82
N LYS A 41 3.00 12.36 0.43
CA LYS A 41 2.90 11.54 1.65
C LYS A 41 1.51 10.95 1.85
N VAL A 42 0.45 11.71 1.52
CA VAL A 42 -0.94 11.20 1.57
C VAL A 42 -1.18 10.15 0.48
N ALA A 43 -0.61 10.34 -0.71
CA ALA A 43 -0.68 9.35 -1.79
C ALA A 43 0.04 8.06 -1.38
N HIS A 44 1.28 8.16 -0.91
CA HIS A 44 2.07 7.06 -0.37
C HIS A 44 1.33 6.30 0.74
N PHE A 45 0.79 7.01 1.73
CA PHE A 45 -0.06 6.40 2.76
C PHE A 45 -1.25 5.63 2.16
N THR A 46 -1.97 6.25 1.23
CA THR A 46 -3.18 5.66 0.61
C THR A 46 -2.84 4.43 -0.24
N PHE A 47 -1.74 4.50 -1.00
CA PHE A 47 -1.25 3.42 -1.84
C PHE A 47 -0.98 2.17 -1.01
N TYR A 48 -0.21 2.30 0.07
CA TYR A 48 0.17 1.18 0.92
C TYR A 48 -0.98 0.72 1.83
N PHE A 49 -1.92 1.60 2.20
CA PHE A 49 -3.18 1.22 2.84
C PHE A 49 -4.01 0.29 1.96
N VAL A 50 -4.29 0.69 0.71
CA VAL A 50 -5.09 -0.12 -0.23
C VAL A 50 -4.35 -1.40 -0.58
N PHE A 51 -3.04 -1.34 -0.85
CA PHE A 51 -2.20 -2.50 -1.11
C PHE A 51 -2.35 -3.55 0.00
N SER A 52 -2.09 -3.15 1.25
CA SER A 52 -2.10 -4.08 2.37
C SER A 52 -3.49 -4.62 2.66
N LEU A 53 -4.53 -3.78 2.53
CA LEU A 53 -5.92 -4.22 2.69
C LEU A 53 -6.33 -5.26 1.65
N VAL A 54 -6.06 -5.01 0.37
CA VAL A 54 -6.42 -5.92 -0.74
C VAL A 54 -5.68 -7.25 -0.62
N TRP A 55 -4.37 -7.22 -0.38
CA TRP A 55 -3.57 -8.43 -0.21
C TRP A 55 -3.97 -9.21 1.05
N PHE A 56 -4.37 -8.51 2.11
CA PHE A 56 -4.89 -9.14 3.32
C PHE A 56 -6.20 -9.87 3.04
N LEU A 57 -7.14 -9.21 2.36
CA LEU A 57 -8.41 -9.81 1.97
C LEU A 57 -8.25 -10.99 1.00
N PHE A 58 -7.27 -10.93 0.10
CA PHE A 58 -6.92 -12.06 -0.78
C PHE A 58 -6.44 -13.29 -0.01
N LYS A 59 -5.58 -13.10 0.99
CA LYS A 59 -4.99 -14.20 1.78
C LYS A 59 -5.90 -14.66 2.92
N ASN A 60 -6.81 -13.81 3.40
CA ASN A 60 -7.69 -14.14 4.51
C ASN A 60 -8.70 -15.23 4.12
N LYS A 61 -8.64 -16.37 4.82
CA LYS A 61 -9.61 -17.45 4.69
C LYS A 61 -10.76 -17.23 5.68
N LYS A 62 -12.00 -17.53 5.29
CA LYS A 62 -13.21 -17.35 6.13
C LYS A 62 -13.07 -17.99 7.52
N ASN A 63 -12.44 -19.17 7.61
CA ASN A 63 -12.28 -19.93 8.86
C ASN A 63 -10.87 -19.81 9.47
N ALA A 64 -10.09 -18.79 9.08
CA ALA A 64 -8.75 -18.59 9.64
C ALA A 64 -8.82 -18.17 11.12
N THR A 65 -7.97 -18.78 11.95
CA THR A 65 -7.81 -18.39 13.35
C THR A 65 -7.25 -16.96 13.46
N ARG A 66 -7.47 -16.29 14.61
CA ARG A 66 -6.90 -14.96 14.89
C ARG A 66 -5.37 -14.96 14.71
N LYS A 67 -4.68 -16.02 15.18
CA LYS A 67 -3.22 -16.17 15.03
C LYS A 67 -2.80 -16.22 13.57
N THR A 68 -3.53 -16.95 12.72
CA THR A 68 -3.27 -17.02 11.28
C THR A 68 -3.47 -15.67 10.59
N LYS A 69 -4.51 -14.91 10.98
CA LYS A 69 -4.77 -13.56 10.46
C LYS A 69 -3.66 -12.58 10.83
N ILE A 70 -3.22 -12.59 12.09
CA ILE A 70 -2.10 -11.75 12.54
C ILE A 70 -0.82 -12.09 11.77
N ARG A 71 -0.48 -13.38 11.64
CA ARG A 71 0.69 -13.81 10.83
C ARG A 71 0.60 -13.33 9.38
N THR A 72 -0.60 -13.39 8.78
CA THR A 72 -0.84 -12.88 7.43
C THR A 72 -0.59 -11.38 7.36
N GLY A 73 -1.08 -10.62 8.35
CA GLY A 73 -0.81 -9.19 8.47
C GLY A 73 0.68 -8.88 8.55
N ILE A 74 1.43 -9.55 9.42
CA ILE A 74 2.90 -9.36 9.56
C ILE A 74 3.60 -9.60 8.21
N VAL A 75 3.30 -10.69 7.51
CA VAL A 75 3.91 -11.00 6.21
C VAL A 75 3.63 -9.90 5.19
N ILE A 76 2.38 -9.41 5.13
CA ILE A 76 1.99 -8.34 4.19
C ILE A 76 2.67 -7.03 4.57
N PHE A 77 2.75 -6.71 5.87
CA PHE A 77 3.45 -5.52 6.36
C PHE A 77 4.91 -5.54 5.93
N THR A 78 5.60 -6.66 6.15
CA THR A 78 6.99 -6.85 5.74
C THR A 78 7.14 -6.64 4.23
N ILE A 79 6.32 -7.29 3.39
CA ILE A 79 6.37 -7.12 1.93
C ILE A 79 6.13 -5.66 1.53
N ALA A 80 5.14 -5.01 2.13
CA ALA A 80 4.82 -3.61 1.87
C ALA A 80 5.99 -2.67 2.21
N THR A 81 6.59 -2.83 3.38
CA THR A 81 7.73 -2.00 3.82
C THR A 81 8.95 -2.22 2.94
N PHE A 82 9.26 -3.47 2.55
CA PHE A 82 10.35 -3.74 1.60
C PHE A 82 10.08 -3.17 0.21
N LEU A 83 8.85 -3.30 -0.30
CA LEU A 83 8.47 -2.70 -1.58
C LEU A 83 8.60 -1.16 -1.53
N GLY A 84 8.12 -0.53 -0.46
CA GLY A 84 8.26 0.90 -0.21
C GLY A 84 9.71 1.34 -0.22
N GLY A 85 10.53 0.76 0.67
CA GLY A 85 11.95 1.09 0.73
C GLY A 85 12.69 0.85 -0.58
N TYR A 86 12.35 -0.21 -1.32
CA TYR A 86 12.93 -0.46 -2.63
C TYR A 86 12.55 0.63 -3.65
N ILE A 87 11.29 1.07 -3.67
CA ILE A 87 10.85 2.17 -4.55
C ILE A 87 11.54 3.48 -4.18
N GLU A 88 11.68 3.82 -2.90
CA GLU A 88 12.43 5.02 -2.46
C GLU A 88 13.89 4.97 -2.95
N ILE A 89 14.54 3.81 -2.82
CA ILE A 89 15.89 3.59 -3.35
C ILE A 89 15.91 3.77 -4.88
N CYS A 90 14.91 3.24 -5.59
CA CYS A 90 14.80 3.41 -7.03
C CYS A 90 14.58 4.87 -7.44
N GLN A 91 13.78 5.63 -6.70
CA GLN A 91 13.61 7.07 -6.94
C GLN A 91 14.94 7.80 -6.82
N TYR A 92 15.73 7.49 -5.78
CA TYR A 92 17.05 8.08 -5.59
C TYR A 92 18.03 7.81 -6.75
N TYR A 93 18.04 6.60 -7.30
CA TYR A 93 19.02 6.20 -8.31
C TYR A 93 18.56 6.38 -9.76
N PHE A 94 17.26 6.32 -10.03
CA PHE A 94 16.73 6.20 -11.40
C PHE A 94 15.76 7.31 -11.80
N THR A 95 15.50 8.30 -10.94
CA THR A 95 14.61 9.41 -11.29
C THR A 95 15.24 10.75 -10.97
N GLU A 96 15.08 11.73 -11.86
CA GLU A 96 15.60 13.09 -11.66
C GLU A 96 14.56 14.03 -11.02
N SER A 97 13.27 13.72 -11.19
CA SER A 97 12.16 14.55 -10.71
C SER A 97 11.53 14.09 -9.40
N ARG A 98 11.95 12.95 -8.84
CA ARG A 98 11.52 12.48 -7.52
C ARG A 98 12.67 12.55 -6.52
N SER A 99 12.32 12.86 -5.29
CA SER A 99 13.22 12.81 -4.14
C SER A 99 12.86 11.61 -3.29
N ALA A 100 13.84 10.77 -2.96
CA ALA A 100 13.64 9.75 -1.94
C ALA A 100 13.56 10.41 -0.56
N GLU A 101 12.47 10.20 0.18
CA GLU A 101 12.27 10.79 1.50
C GLU A 101 12.00 9.72 2.56
N TRP A 102 12.66 9.85 3.72
CA TRP A 102 12.31 9.05 4.90
C TRP A 102 10.85 9.21 5.32
N ALA A 103 10.27 10.39 5.05
CA ALA A 103 8.87 10.67 5.33
C ALA A 103 7.92 9.81 4.47
N ASP A 104 8.27 9.52 3.21
CA ASP A 104 7.49 8.66 2.33
C ASP A 104 7.60 7.20 2.75
N PHE A 105 8.80 6.74 3.15
CA PHE A 105 8.96 5.42 3.77
C PHE A 105 8.09 5.24 5.04
N ILE A 106 8.00 6.27 5.88
CA ILE A 106 7.13 6.27 7.06
C ILE A 106 5.66 6.25 6.63
N ALA A 107 5.25 7.05 5.65
CA ALA A 107 3.90 7.08 5.14
C ALA A 107 3.48 5.71 4.56
N ASN A 108 4.35 5.07 3.78
CA ASN A 108 4.18 3.71 3.24
C ASN A 108 3.94 2.71 4.38
N SER A 109 4.78 2.76 5.42
CA SER A 109 4.70 1.86 6.57
C SER A 109 3.42 2.08 7.38
N LEU A 110 3.04 3.34 7.65
CA LEU A 110 1.81 3.66 8.37
C LEU A 110 0.56 3.26 7.59
N GLY A 111 0.52 3.53 6.29
CA GLY A 111 -0.55 3.11 5.40
C GLY A 111 -0.75 1.60 5.46
N SER A 112 0.35 0.85 5.31
CA SER A 112 0.34 -0.61 5.40
C SER A 112 -0.18 -1.12 6.74
N ALA A 113 0.32 -0.57 7.86
CA ALA A 113 -0.12 -0.96 9.20
C ALA A 113 -1.61 -0.73 9.41
N ILE A 114 -2.12 0.45 9.04
CA ILE A 114 -3.54 0.80 9.17
C ILE A 114 -4.41 -0.05 8.25
N GLY A 115 -3.96 -0.35 7.03
CA GLY A 115 -4.65 -1.25 6.10
C GLY A 115 -4.82 -2.66 6.67
N ILE A 116 -3.79 -3.18 7.34
CA ILE A 116 -3.85 -4.49 8.03
C ILE A 116 -4.77 -4.44 9.24
N LEU A 117 -4.71 -3.39 10.06
CA LEU A 117 -5.60 -3.22 11.21
C LEU A 117 -7.07 -3.17 10.77
N PHE A 118 -7.36 -2.42 9.71
CA PHE A 118 -8.68 -2.38 9.11
C PHE A 118 -9.13 -3.75 8.59
N GLY A 119 -8.25 -4.46 7.86
CA GLY A 119 -8.48 -5.82 7.40
C GLY A 119 -8.76 -6.81 8.54
N LEU A 120 -8.04 -6.69 9.66
CA LEU A 120 -8.29 -7.48 10.86
C LEU A 120 -9.69 -7.18 11.42
N LEU A 121 -10.03 -5.91 11.63
CA LEU A 121 -11.34 -5.49 12.18
C LEU A 121 -12.50 -6.06 11.34
N ILE A 122 -12.50 -5.86 10.03
CA ILE A 122 -13.62 -6.32 9.18
C ILE A 122 -13.73 -7.84 9.08
N THR A 123 -12.63 -8.57 9.31
CA THR A 123 -12.61 -10.04 9.21
C THR A 123 -12.77 -10.75 10.55
N THR A 124 -12.56 -10.08 11.69
CA THR A 124 -12.84 -10.62 13.02
C THR A 124 -14.28 -10.39 13.46
N HIS A 125 -14.93 -9.32 13.00
CA HIS A 125 -16.32 -9.00 13.34
C HIS A 125 -17.41 -9.85 12.63
N LYS A 126 -17.05 -10.76 11.71
CA LYS A 126 -17.99 -11.75 11.12
C LYS A 126 -18.30 -12.94 12.04
N LYS A 127 -18.65 -12.67 13.30
CA LYS A 127 -19.30 -13.61 14.21
C LYS A 127 -20.65 -13.01 14.64
N LYS A 128 -21.68 -13.24 13.84
CA LYS A 128 -23.05 -13.51 14.27
C LYS A 128 -23.69 -14.32 13.15
#